data_AF-A0A961BFA5-F1
#
_entry.id   AF-A0A961BFA5-F1
#
_cell.length_a   1.000
_cell.length_b   1.000
_cell.length_c   1.000
_cell.angle_alpha   90.00
_cell.angle_beta   90.00
_cell.angle_gamma   90.00
#
_symmetry.space_group_name_H-M   'P 1'
#
loop_
_entity.id
_entity.type
_entity.pdbx_description
1 polymer ?
#
loop_
_entity_poly.entity_id
_entity_poly.type
_entity_poly.pdbx_seq_one_letter_code
_entity_poly.pdbx_strand_id
1 'polypeptide(L)'
;MKTTKKRNQGFTLIELLVVITIMALLMSMAVPAYNTIQVKAAMNKDASNVRQILIGCSSFASDWDGLFPSFDPDEQSKGGGGGGGEDSAFSSSNDAFNVLIPKYIDTESIFWYAMKPDKLRPPVEDGKLEAKECTYVYVTGQTNTSFSRSPLIADEMESAGTYGEYHPWLKQQKAVIGYVGGNVVTESLTTDQPGATVRTRDGQIQDIFQKRSGGDDSGGGGGGGLLDTDTSNVLLPGGG
;
A
#
# COMPACT_ATOMS: atom_id res chain seq x y z
N MET A 1 15.89 10.38 75.16
CA MET A 1 15.56 10.36 73.72
C MET A 1 14.87 9.04 73.40
N LYS A 2 13.59 9.05 73.03
CA LYS A 2 12.85 7.83 72.67
C LYS A 2 13.00 7.59 71.16
N THR A 3 13.72 6.55 70.77
CA THR A 3 13.90 6.16 69.36
C THR A 3 12.77 5.23 68.93
N THR A 4 11.83 5.74 68.12
CA THR A 4 10.74 4.96 67.52
C THR A 4 11.28 4.02 66.44
N LYS A 5 11.24 2.71 66.72
CA LYS A 5 11.64 1.64 65.79
C LYS A 5 10.61 1.56 64.66
N LYS A 6 10.96 1.96 63.43
CA LYS A 6 10.10 1.77 62.25
C LYS A 6 9.87 0.26 62.08
N ARG A 7 8.61 -0.18 62.17
CA ARG A 7 8.21 -1.56 61.82
C ARG A 7 8.27 -1.67 60.31
N ASN A 8 9.30 -2.33 59.79
CA ASN A 8 9.31 -2.77 58.39
C ASN A 8 8.23 -3.85 58.26
N GLN A 9 7.10 -3.50 57.66
CA GLN A 9 6.09 -4.46 57.24
C GLN A 9 6.60 -5.11 55.94
N GLY A 10 6.91 -6.41 55.99
CA GLY A 10 7.26 -7.19 54.80
C GLY A 10 5.99 -7.63 54.09
N PHE A 11 6.02 -7.63 52.75
CA PHE A 11 4.95 -8.19 51.92
C PHE A 11 4.81 -9.69 52.19
N THR A 12 3.59 -10.18 52.38
CA THR A 12 3.33 -11.62 52.46
C THR A 12 3.33 -12.23 51.06
N LEU A 13 3.74 -13.49 50.95
CA LEU A 13 3.68 -14.24 49.68
C LEU A 13 2.26 -14.30 49.11
N ILE A 14 1.25 -14.36 49.99
CA ILE A 14 -0.16 -14.39 49.60
C ILE A 14 -0.60 -13.06 48.98
N GLU A 15 -0.21 -11.92 49.54
CA GLU A 15 -0.52 -10.61 48.97
C GLU A 15 0.07 -10.47 47.57
N LEU A 16 1.32 -10.90 47.35
CA LEU A 16 1.92 -10.89 46.03
C LEU A 16 1.19 -11.83 45.05
N LEU A 17 0.78 -13.02 45.52
CA LEU A 17 0.07 -14.02 44.71
C LEU A 17 -1.29 -13.51 44.23
N VAL A 18 -2.08 -12.87 45.09
CA VAL A 18 -3.39 -12.31 44.70
C VAL A 18 -3.24 -11.17 43.68
N VAL A 19 -2.17 -10.38 43.78
CA VAL A 19 -1.95 -9.27 42.84
C VAL A 19 -1.60 -9.81 41.45
N ILE A 20 -0.69 -10.78 41.34
CA ILE A 20 -0.34 -11.35 40.03
C ILE A 20 -1.50 -12.11 39.40
N THR A 21 -2.38 -12.74 40.19
CA THR A 21 -3.56 -13.43 39.66
C THR A 21 -4.58 -12.45 39.09
N ILE A 22 -4.84 -11.34 39.80
CA ILE A 22 -5.70 -10.27 39.27
C ILE A 22 -5.07 -9.62 38.04
N MET A 23 -3.75 -9.35 38.04
CA MET A 23 -3.04 -8.83 36.86
C MET A 23 -3.16 -9.79 35.66
N ALA A 24 -2.97 -11.10 35.86
CA ALA A 24 -3.09 -12.09 34.79
C ALA A 24 -4.52 -12.16 34.22
N LEU A 25 -5.54 -12.07 35.08
CA LEU A 25 -6.94 -12.03 34.66
C LEU A 25 -7.22 -10.79 33.78
N LEU A 26 -6.75 -9.62 34.19
CA LEU A 26 -6.91 -8.40 33.39
C LEU A 26 -6.15 -8.47 32.06
N MET A 27 -4.91 -8.97 32.07
CA MET A 27 -4.11 -9.15 30.85
C MET A 27 -4.76 -10.12 29.87
N SER A 28 -5.43 -11.17 30.35
CA SER A 28 -6.10 -12.16 29.48
C SER A 28 -7.15 -11.53 28.57
N MET A 29 -7.86 -10.49 29.04
CA MET A 29 -8.83 -9.73 28.24
C MET A 29 -8.17 -8.62 27.40
N ALA A 30 -7.06 -8.07 27.86
CA ALA A 30 -6.37 -6.96 27.21
C ALA A 30 -5.57 -7.37 25.95
N VAL A 31 -4.91 -8.54 25.97
CA VAL A 31 -4.08 -9.03 24.86
C VAL A 31 -4.83 -9.12 23.50
N PRO A 32 -6.02 -9.76 23.39
CA PRO A 32 -6.72 -9.84 22.12
C PRO A 32 -7.20 -8.47 21.61
N ALA A 33 -7.60 -7.58 22.53
CA ALA A 33 -7.97 -6.20 22.18
C ALA A 33 -6.77 -5.42 21.64
N TYR A 34 -5.60 -5.56 22.25
CA TYR A 34 -4.36 -4.92 21.83
C TYR A 34 -3.95 -5.32 20.41
N ASN A 35 -4.00 -6.62 20.09
CA ASN A 35 -3.66 -7.11 18.73
C ASN A 35 -4.59 -6.51 17.67
N THR A 36 -5.89 -6.38 17.98
CA THR A 36 -6.87 -5.79 17.06
C THR A 36 -6.60 -4.29 16.84
N ILE A 37 -6.23 -3.56 17.89
CA ILE A 37 -5.90 -2.13 17.81
C ILE A 37 -4.65 -1.92 16.97
N GLN A 38 -3.61 -2.73 17.15
CA GLN A 38 -2.37 -2.62 16.38
C GLN A 38 -2.60 -2.84 14.88
N VAL A 39 -3.41 -3.85 14.51
CA VAL A 39 -3.79 -4.07 13.11
C VAL A 39 -4.54 -2.86 12.57
N LYS A 40 -5.54 -2.32 13.29
CA LYS A 40 -6.28 -1.12 12.84
C LYS A 40 -5.39 0.13 12.73
N ALA A 41 -4.40 0.28 13.61
CA ALA A 41 -3.46 1.39 13.55
C ALA A 41 -2.57 1.31 12.32
N ALA A 42 -2.02 0.12 12.04
CA ALA A 42 -1.31 -0.15 10.79
C ALA A 42 -2.20 0.12 9.58
N MET A 43 -3.45 -0.32 9.62
CA MET A 43 -4.41 -0.11 8.55
C MET A 43 -4.61 1.39 8.23
N ASN A 44 -4.82 2.20 9.26
CA ASN A 44 -4.98 3.64 9.08
C ASN A 44 -3.70 4.28 8.55
N LYS A 45 -2.52 3.75 8.91
CA LYS A 45 -1.23 4.20 8.42
C LYS A 45 -1.11 3.95 6.91
N ASP A 46 -1.43 2.76 6.42
CA ASP A 46 -1.29 2.44 4.99
C ASP A 46 -2.24 3.30 4.14
N ALA A 47 -3.47 3.53 4.59
CA ALA A 47 -4.39 4.44 3.92
C ALA A 47 -3.85 5.89 3.88
N SER A 48 -3.13 6.32 4.92
CA SER A 48 -2.45 7.61 4.96
C SER A 48 -1.23 7.66 4.05
N ASN A 49 -0.47 6.57 3.96
CA ASN A 49 0.68 6.44 3.07
C ASN A 49 0.23 6.52 1.61
N VAL A 50 -0.79 5.74 1.20
CA VAL A 50 -1.34 5.77 -0.17
C VAL A 50 -1.81 7.18 -0.53
N ARG A 51 -2.46 7.91 0.38
CA ARG A 51 -2.84 9.32 0.13
C ARG A 51 -1.63 10.21 -0.15
N GLN A 52 -0.55 10.07 0.62
CA GLN A 52 0.68 10.84 0.40
C GLN A 52 1.29 10.53 -0.96
N ILE A 53 1.33 9.26 -1.35
CA ILE A 53 1.83 8.85 -2.67
C ILE A 53 0.95 9.44 -3.78
N LEU A 54 -0.38 9.36 -3.65
CA LEU A 54 -1.29 9.98 -4.64
C LEU A 54 -1.09 11.48 -4.79
N ILE A 55 -0.86 12.20 -3.69
CA ILE A 55 -0.55 13.64 -3.72
C ILE A 55 0.77 13.87 -4.48
N GLY A 56 1.79 13.03 -4.25
CA GLY A 56 3.04 13.05 -5.00
C GLY A 56 2.81 12.81 -6.50
N CYS A 57 2.03 11.79 -6.85
CA CYS A 57 1.64 11.50 -8.24
C CYS A 57 0.89 12.66 -8.90
N SER A 58 -0.06 13.29 -8.21
CA SER A 58 -0.80 14.45 -8.72
C SER A 58 0.10 15.68 -8.90
N SER A 59 1.08 15.86 -8.01
CA SER A 59 2.07 16.94 -8.12
C SER A 59 2.99 16.70 -9.32
N PHE A 60 3.45 15.46 -9.52
CA PHE A 60 4.18 15.06 -10.72
C PHE A 60 3.35 15.31 -11.98
N ALA A 61 2.10 14.84 -12.01
CA ALA A 61 1.22 15.05 -13.16
C ALA A 61 0.99 16.54 -13.47
N SER A 62 0.99 17.41 -12.46
CA SER A 62 0.88 18.86 -12.68
C SER A 62 2.08 19.46 -13.39
N ASP A 63 3.28 18.91 -13.16
CA ASP A 63 4.52 19.34 -13.82
C ASP A 63 4.70 18.70 -15.21
N TRP A 64 4.09 17.54 -15.46
CA TRP A 64 4.30 16.71 -16.65
C TRP A 64 3.01 16.55 -17.49
N ASP A 65 2.38 17.66 -17.88
CA ASP A 65 1.22 17.70 -18.81
C ASP A 65 0.04 16.77 -18.44
N GLY A 66 -0.16 16.51 -17.15
CA GLY A 66 -1.21 15.63 -16.63
C GLY A 66 -0.90 14.14 -16.72
N LEU A 67 0.32 13.75 -17.11
CA LEU A 67 0.75 12.35 -17.15
C LEU A 67 1.19 11.90 -15.76
N PHE A 68 0.62 10.81 -15.26
CA PHE A 68 1.18 10.13 -14.10
C PHE A 68 2.50 9.44 -14.47
N PRO A 69 3.34 9.05 -13.49
CA PRO A 69 4.60 8.38 -13.76
C PRO A 69 4.42 7.24 -14.77
N SER A 70 5.03 7.39 -15.94
CA SER A 70 4.99 6.40 -17.02
C SER A 70 6.34 6.22 -17.72
N PHE A 71 7.29 7.12 -17.45
CA PHE A 71 8.67 7.09 -17.91
C PHE A 71 9.56 7.83 -16.90
N ASP A 72 10.85 7.50 -16.87
CA ASP A 72 11.83 8.22 -16.05
C ASP A 72 12.36 9.44 -16.83
N PRO A 73 12.07 10.68 -16.39
CA PRO A 73 12.56 11.88 -17.05
C PRO A 73 14.08 12.04 -16.97
N ASP A 74 14.75 11.46 -15.97
CA ASP A 74 16.20 11.54 -15.81
C ASP A 74 16.92 10.58 -16.77
N GLU A 75 16.33 9.42 -17.09
CA GLU A 75 16.85 8.51 -18.12
C GLU A 75 16.73 9.11 -19.52
N GLN A 76 15.68 9.87 -19.79
CA GLN A 76 15.50 10.58 -21.06
C GLN A 76 16.64 11.60 -21.33
N SER A 77 17.29 12.12 -20.28
CA SER A 77 18.39 13.08 -20.38
C SER A 77 19.76 12.46 -20.68
N LYS A 78 19.94 11.14 -20.51
CA LYS A 78 21.25 10.46 -20.59
C LYS A 78 21.73 10.11 -22.02
N GLY A 79 21.15 10.72 -23.05
CA GLY A 79 21.77 10.77 -24.38
C GLY A 79 21.69 9.49 -25.22
N GLY A 80 20.59 8.74 -25.13
CA GLY A 80 20.18 7.82 -26.19
C GLY A 80 19.10 8.49 -27.05
N GLY A 81 19.44 8.86 -28.29
CA GLY A 81 18.57 9.67 -29.14
C GLY A 81 17.18 9.07 -29.37
N GLY A 82 16.16 9.90 -29.17
CA GLY A 82 14.96 9.98 -30.01
C GLY A 82 14.03 8.77 -30.06
N GLY A 83 12.86 8.94 -29.43
CA GLY A 83 11.66 8.16 -29.72
C GLY A 83 11.31 7.21 -28.57
N GLY A 84 10.04 7.24 -28.15
CA GLY A 84 9.47 6.29 -27.19
C GLY A 84 9.66 4.86 -27.69
N GLY A 85 10.77 4.25 -27.28
CA GLY A 85 11.04 2.84 -27.40
C GLY A 85 10.55 2.13 -26.15
N GLU A 86 10.11 0.89 -26.33
CA GLU A 86 9.57 -0.02 -25.32
C GLU A 86 10.58 -0.34 -24.19
N ASP A 87 11.85 0.11 -24.34
CA ASP A 87 12.98 -0.12 -23.44
C ASP A 87 13.08 0.87 -22.25
N SER A 88 12.34 1.98 -22.27
CA SER A 88 12.25 2.94 -21.14
C SER A 88 10.95 2.77 -20.33
N ALA A 89 10.20 1.70 -20.60
CA ALA A 89 9.01 1.36 -19.85
C ALA A 89 9.42 0.84 -18.47
N PHE A 90 8.77 1.34 -17.42
CA PHE A 90 9.00 0.86 -16.07
C PHE A 90 8.81 -0.65 -15.98
N SER A 91 9.78 -1.32 -15.37
CA SER A 91 9.76 -2.78 -15.19
C SER A 91 9.11 -3.19 -13.87
N SER A 92 9.05 -2.27 -12.91
CA SER A 92 8.56 -2.51 -11.56
C SER A 92 7.92 -1.26 -10.95
N SER A 93 7.11 -1.44 -9.89
CA SER A 93 6.54 -0.32 -9.13
C SER A 93 7.63 0.57 -8.53
N ASN A 94 8.79 0.00 -8.21
CA ASN A 94 9.92 0.76 -7.69
C ASN A 94 10.36 1.84 -8.68
N ASP A 95 10.46 1.49 -9.96
CA ASP A 95 10.87 2.43 -11.02
C ASP A 95 9.86 3.59 -11.12
N ALA A 96 8.56 3.27 -11.09
CA ALA A 96 7.51 4.29 -11.14
C ALA A 96 7.51 5.24 -9.93
N PHE A 97 7.77 4.71 -8.73
CA PHE A 97 7.81 5.51 -7.52
C PHE A 97 9.15 6.24 -7.30
N ASN A 98 10.25 5.72 -7.85
CA ASN A 98 11.55 6.37 -7.81
C ASN A 98 11.53 7.75 -8.48
N VAL A 99 10.72 7.93 -9.52
CA VAL A 99 10.53 9.23 -10.18
C VAL A 99 9.88 10.27 -9.26
N LEU A 100 9.16 9.84 -8.22
CA LEU A 100 8.54 10.74 -7.24
C LEU A 100 9.53 11.20 -6.15
N ILE A 101 10.59 10.43 -5.90
CA ILE A 101 11.56 10.68 -4.84
C ILE A 101 12.82 11.35 -5.45
N PRO A 102 13.44 12.34 -4.79
CA PRO A 102 12.99 13.05 -3.61
C PRO A 102 12.13 14.29 -3.94
N LYS A 103 11.85 14.57 -5.22
CA LYS A 103 11.30 15.88 -5.63
C LYS A 103 9.85 16.11 -5.16
N TYR A 104 9.03 15.08 -5.17
CA TYR A 104 7.60 15.16 -4.82
C TYR A 104 7.28 14.47 -3.51
N ILE A 105 8.15 13.58 -3.07
CA ILE A 105 8.01 12.79 -1.85
C ILE A 105 9.38 12.78 -1.15
N ASP A 106 9.40 13.26 0.09
CA ASP A 106 10.63 13.46 0.86
C ASP A 106 11.11 12.20 1.62
N THR A 107 10.34 11.10 1.60
CA THR A 107 10.64 9.89 2.37
C THR A 107 10.26 8.60 1.66
N GLU A 108 11.07 7.56 1.84
CA GLU A 108 10.84 6.21 1.34
C GLU A 108 9.95 5.37 2.27
N SER A 109 9.93 5.69 3.57
CA SER A 109 9.17 4.97 4.60
C SER A 109 7.67 4.86 4.34
N ILE A 110 7.12 5.70 3.47
CA ILE A 110 5.71 5.61 3.06
C ILE A 110 5.44 4.44 2.11
N PHE A 111 6.46 3.94 1.40
CA PHE A 111 6.35 2.80 0.49
C PHE A 111 6.56 1.45 1.18
N TRP A 112 7.01 1.47 2.44
CA TRP A 112 7.36 0.28 3.21
C TRP A 112 6.38 -0.01 4.35
N TYR A 113 6.24 -1.30 4.66
CA TYR A 113 5.38 -1.79 5.72
C TYR A 113 6.11 -2.65 6.76
N ALA A 114 6.07 -2.21 8.02
CA ALA A 114 6.88 -2.77 9.10
C ALA A 114 6.51 -4.18 9.58
N MET A 115 5.28 -4.63 9.34
CA MET A 115 4.81 -5.91 9.87
C MET A 115 5.17 -7.10 8.98
N LYS A 116 5.90 -6.90 7.87
CA LYS A 116 6.42 -7.95 6.98
C LYS A 116 7.96 -7.98 6.94
N PRO A 117 8.64 -8.22 8.08
CA PRO A 117 10.09 -8.07 8.20
C PRO A 117 10.91 -9.14 7.46
N ASP A 118 10.34 -10.31 7.14
CA ASP A 118 11.11 -11.44 6.58
C ASP A 118 11.33 -11.36 5.06
N LYS A 119 10.49 -10.61 4.36
CA LYS A 119 10.55 -10.46 2.88
C LYS A 119 10.88 -9.04 2.42
N LEU A 120 10.79 -8.06 3.31
CA LEU A 120 11.02 -6.65 3.01
C LEU A 120 12.23 -6.11 3.75
N ARG A 121 12.99 -5.23 3.11
CA ARG A 121 14.05 -4.48 3.76
C ARG A 121 13.48 -3.15 4.25
N PRO A 122 13.77 -2.70 5.49
CA PRO A 122 13.45 -1.34 5.88
C PRO A 122 14.19 -0.35 4.97
N PRO A 123 13.54 0.71 4.51
CA PRO A 123 14.15 1.69 3.61
C PRO A 123 15.31 2.41 4.28
N VAL A 124 16.34 2.70 3.49
CA VAL A 124 17.57 3.34 3.96
C VAL A 124 17.46 4.88 3.93
N GLU A 125 16.42 5.41 3.28
CA GLU A 125 16.18 6.86 3.08
C GLU A 125 17.37 7.50 2.33
N ASP A 126 17.79 6.86 1.24
CA ASP A 126 18.92 7.30 0.40
C ASP A 126 18.47 8.06 -0.88
N GLY A 127 17.17 8.26 -1.01
CA GLY A 127 16.49 8.90 -2.13
C GLY A 127 16.06 7.93 -3.23
N LYS A 128 16.14 6.61 -3.03
CA LYS A 128 15.77 5.58 -4.01
C LYS A 128 15.19 4.32 -3.36
N LEU A 129 14.13 3.81 -3.95
CA LEU A 129 13.53 2.51 -3.64
C LEU A 129 14.30 1.38 -4.31
N GLU A 130 14.99 0.59 -3.50
CA GLU A 130 15.65 -0.65 -3.91
C GLU A 130 14.68 -1.84 -3.84
N ALA A 131 15.11 -2.96 -4.42
CA ALA A 131 14.37 -4.22 -4.39
C ALA A 131 13.94 -4.57 -2.94
N LYS A 132 12.68 -5.00 -2.79
CA LYS A 132 12.05 -5.36 -1.49
C LYS A 132 11.76 -4.21 -0.52
N GLU A 133 11.77 -2.95 -0.97
CA GLU A 133 11.41 -1.80 -0.12
C GLU A 133 10.00 -1.29 -0.38
N CYS A 134 9.49 -1.48 -1.59
CA CYS A 134 8.13 -1.11 -1.96
C CYS A 134 7.15 -2.27 -1.70
N THR A 135 6.00 -1.96 -1.13
CA THR A 135 4.89 -2.91 -0.95
C THR A 135 3.70 -2.63 -1.87
N TYR A 136 3.75 -1.60 -2.70
CA TYR A 136 2.60 -1.18 -3.49
C TYR A 136 2.72 -1.58 -4.96
N VAL A 137 1.58 -1.92 -5.54
CA VAL A 137 1.39 -2.16 -6.96
C VAL A 137 1.03 -0.83 -7.64
N TYR A 138 1.62 -0.56 -8.79
CA TYR A 138 1.37 0.65 -9.56
C TYR A 138 0.69 0.34 -10.90
N VAL A 139 -0.25 1.21 -11.30
CA VAL A 139 -1.00 1.09 -12.55
C VAL A 139 -0.53 2.16 -13.53
N THR A 140 0.09 1.73 -14.61
CA THR A 140 0.61 2.60 -15.66
C THR A 140 -0.47 3.02 -16.66
N GLY A 141 -0.15 4.00 -17.51
CA GLY A 141 -1.03 4.46 -18.59
C GLY A 141 -2.18 5.37 -18.14
N GLN A 142 -2.20 5.79 -16.87
CA GLN A 142 -3.20 6.73 -16.35
C GLN A 142 -2.75 8.18 -16.55
N THR A 143 -3.72 9.08 -16.69
CA THR A 143 -3.51 10.54 -16.72
C THR A 143 -4.48 11.23 -15.77
N ASN A 144 -4.27 12.52 -15.50
CA ASN A 144 -5.19 13.33 -14.69
C ASN A 144 -6.57 13.50 -15.36
N THR A 145 -6.70 13.15 -16.64
CA THR A 145 -7.99 13.09 -17.37
C THR A 145 -8.63 11.72 -17.36
N SER A 146 -7.93 10.69 -16.88
CA SER A 146 -8.52 9.37 -16.64
C SER A 146 -9.68 9.47 -15.66
N PHE A 147 -10.58 8.47 -15.66
CA PHE A 147 -11.69 8.49 -14.72
C PHE A 147 -11.18 8.60 -13.29
N SER A 148 -11.82 9.46 -12.49
CA SER A 148 -11.51 9.62 -11.07
C SER A 148 -11.59 8.32 -10.25
N ARG A 149 -12.26 7.29 -10.80
CA ARG A 149 -12.41 5.94 -10.23
C ARG A 149 -11.49 4.89 -10.86
N SER A 150 -10.63 5.27 -11.79
CA SER A 150 -9.54 4.41 -12.25
C SER A 150 -8.48 4.37 -11.15
N PRO A 151 -8.09 3.20 -10.69
CA PRO A 151 -7.08 3.09 -9.65
C PRO A 151 -5.68 3.27 -10.23
N LEU A 152 -4.84 3.85 -9.39
CA LEU A 152 -3.47 4.23 -9.71
C LEU A 152 -2.49 3.43 -8.84
N ILE A 153 -2.89 3.12 -7.61
CA ILE A 153 -2.07 2.42 -6.61
C ILE A 153 -2.95 1.38 -5.92
N ALA A 154 -2.39 0.19 -5.70
CA ALA A 154 -3.01 -0.86 -4.92
C ALA A 154 -2.01 -1.51 -3.96
N ASP A 155 -2.55 -2.24 -2.99
CA ASP A 155 -1.80 -3.03 -2.02
C ASP A 155 -1.04 -4.21 -2.69
N GLU A 156 -0.05 -4.77 -1.98
CA GLU A 156 0.91 -5.73 -2.54
C GLU A 156 0.24 -6.97 -3.15
N MET A 157 0.70 -7.36 -4.33
CA MET A 157 0.32 -8.60 -4.99
C MET A 157 1.57 -9.45 -5.29
N GLU A 158 1.46 -10.76 -5.11
CA GLU A 158 2.50 -11.75 -5.46
C GLU A 158 2.50 -12.04 -6.98
N SER A 159 1.35 -11.90 -7.63
CA SER A 159 1.17 -11.85 -9.07
C SER A 159 -0.05 -11.00 -9.38
N ALA A 160 -0.24 -10.51 -10.61
CA ALA A 160 -1.43 -9.74 -10.97
C ALA A 160 -2.71 -10.50 -10.53
N GLY A 161 -3.40 -9.96 -9.53
CA GLY A 161 -4.62 -10.58 -9.00
C GLY A 161 -4.46 -11.63 -7.89
N THR A 162 -3.24 -11.91 -7.41
CA THR A 162 -3.00 -12.78 -6.25
C THR A 162 -2.35 -11.97 -5.13
N TYR A 163 -3.06 -11.76 -4.04
CA TYR A 163 -2.50 -11.13 -2.84
C TYR A 163 -1.77 -12.16 -1.98
N GLY A 164 -0.53 -11.89 -1.59
CA GLY A 164 0.27 -12.83 -0.79
C GLY A 164 -0.16 -12.89 0.67
N GLU A 165 -0.15 -14.07 1.32
CA GLU A 165 -0.70 -14.37 2.67
C GLU A 165 -0.36 -13.41 3.84
N TYR A 166 0.59 -12.50 3.67
CA TYR A 166 1.29 -11.79 4.75
C TYR A 166 0.87 -10.34 4.97
N HIS A 167 0.02 -9.75 4.13
CA HIS A 167 -0.51 -8.41 4.40
C HIS A 167 -1.58 -8.48 5.51
N PRO A 168 -1.52 -7.67 6.59
CA PRO A 168 -2.42 -7.81 7.74
C PRO A 168 -3.90 -7.59 7.40
N TRP A 169 -4.16 -6.91 6.28
CA TRP A 169 -5.49 -6.71 5.71
C TRP A 169 -6.07 -7.97 5.07
N LEU A 170 -5.22 -8.92 4.63
CA LEU A 170 -5.64 -10.17 4.00
C LEU A 170 -6.24 -11.16 4.98
N LYS A 171 -5.87 -11.09 6.27
CA LYS A 171 -6.59 -11.81 7.34
C LYS A 171 -8.05 -11.36 7.47
N GLN A 172 -8.39 -10.18 6.94
CA GLN A 172 -9.75 -9.63 6.88
C GLN A 172 -10.32 -9.58 5.46
N GLN A 173 -9.64 -10.18 4.47
CA GLN A 173 -9.98 -10.12 3.06
C GLN A 173 -10.24 -8.68 2.58
N LYS A 174 -9.31 -7.76 2.84
CA LYS A 174 -9.40 -6.36 2.39
C LYS A 174 -8.09 -5.88 1.78
N ALA A 175 -8.17 -4.91 0.87
CA ALA A 175 -7.03 -4.21 0.29
C ALA A 175 -7.29 -2.69 0.25
N VAL A 176 -6.23 -1.91 0.33
CA VAL A 176 -6.30 -0.45 0.18
C VAL A 176 -6.01 -0.07 -1.27
N ILE A 177 -6.83 0.81 -1.82
CA ILE A 177 -6.75 1.21 -3.23
C ILE A 177 -6.83 2.72 -3.34
N GLY A 178 -5.86 3.27 -4.05
CA GLY A 178 -5.79 4.67 -4.41
C GLY A 178 -6.27 4.91 -5.83
N TYR A 179 -7.21 5.85 -5.99
CA TYR A 179 -7.75 6.24 -7.29
C TYR A 179 -7.13 7.54 -7.82
N VAL A 180 -7.13 7.67 -9.15
CA VAL A 180 -6.65 8.87 -9.88
C VAL A 180 -7.27 10.16 -9.32
N GLY A 181 -8.55 10.13 -8.92
CA GLY A 181 -9.19 11.29 -8.31
C GLY A 181 -8.82 11.59 -6.85
N GLY A 182 -7.74 11.00 -6.33
CA GLY A 182 -7.26 11.19 -4.94
C GLY A 182 -8.04 10.42 -3.87
N ASN A 183 -9.07 9.68 -4.25
CA ASN A 183 -9.85 8.87 -3.31
C ASN A 183 -9.07 7.63 -2.90
N VAL A 184 -9.08 7.31 -1.61
CA VAL A 184 -8.51 6.07 -1.08
C VAL A 184 -9.62 5.27 -0.41
N VAL A 185 -9.83 4.03 -0.87
CA VAL A 185 -10.90 3.16 -0.40
C VAL A 185 -10.31 1.82 0.03
N THR A 186 -10.87 1.26 1.09
CA THR A 186 -10.61 -0.12 1.48
C THR A 186 -11.69 -0.99 0.86
N GLU A 187 -11.30 -1.84 -0.08
CA GLU A 187 -12.21 -2.74 -0.80
C GLU A 187 -12.01 -4.18 -0.33
N SER A 188 -13.05 -5.02 -0.43
CA SER A 188 -13.01 -6.42 0.01
C SER A 188 -12.40 -7.31 -1.07
N LEU A 189 -11.70 -8.37 -0.67
CA LEU A 189 -11.06 -9.32 -1.57
C LEU A 189 -11.92 -10.58 -1.69
N THR A 190 -12.19 -11.02 -2.91
CA THR A 190 -12.77 -12.35 -3.12
C THR A 190 -11.65 -13.32 -3.48
N THR A 191 -11.47 -14.32 -2.62
CA THR A 191 -10.41 -15.35 -2.73
C THR A 191 -10.58 -16.30 -3.90
N ASP A 192 -11.73 -16.27 -4.60
CA ASP A 192 -12.14 -17.35 -5.49
C ASP A 192 -11.92 -17.05 -6.98
N GLN A 193 -11.39 -15.86 -7.33
CA GLN A 193 -11.05 -15.47 -8.70
C GLN A 193 -9.68 -14.77 -8.75
N PRO A 194 -8.79 -15.13 -9.70
CA PRO A 194 -7.57 -14.36 -9.97
C PRO A 194 -7.96 -12.95 -10.39
N GLY A 195 -7.49 -11.93 -9.66
CA GLY A 195 -7.78 -10.52 -9.96
C GLY A 195 -8.49 -9.78 -8.84
N ALA A 196 -9.33 -10.44 -8.05
CA ALA A 196 -10.50 -9.74 -7.55
C ALA A 196 -10.32 -9.04 -6.19
N THR A 197 -10.11 -7.72 -6.25
CA THR A 197 -10.75 -6.86 -5.24
C THR A 197 -12.15 -6.53 -5.73
N VAL A 198 -13.13 -6.74 -4.88
CA VAL A 198 -14.54 -6.66 -5.21
C VAL A 198 -15.13 -5.49 -4.47
N ARG A 199 -15.74 -4.61 -5.26
CA ARG A 199 -16.65 -3.63 -4.72
C ARG A 199 -18.04 -4.24 -4.63
N THR A 200 -18.55 -4.44 -3.42
CA THR A 200 -19.95 -4.83 -3.24
C THR A 200 -20.82 -3.58 -3.40
N ARG A 201 -21.37 -3.38 -4.60
CA ARG A 201 -22.35 -2.31 -4.84
C ARG A 201 -23.68 -2.96 -5.24
N ASP A 202 -24.76 -2.59 -4.56
CA ASP A 202 -26.12 -3.04 -4.90
C ASP A 202 -26.30 -4.59 -4.91
N GLY A 203 -25.45 -5.31 -4.17
CA GLY A 203 -25.45 -6.78 -4.11
C GLY A 203 -24.72 -7.48 -5.28
N GLN A 204 -24.09 -6.72 -6.18
CA GLN A 204 -23.27 -7.25 -7.27
C GLN A 204 -21.79 -7.22 -6.89
N ILE A 205 -21.10 -8.33 -7.16
CA ILE A 205 -19.65 -8.50 -6.99
C ILE A 205 -19.02 -8.01 -8.29
N GLN A 206 -18.31 -6.88 -8.27
CA GLN A 206 -17.55 -6.39 -9.41
C GLN A 206 -16.05 -6.46 -9.10
N ASP A 207 -15.34 -7.30 -9.86
CA ASP A 207 -13.88 -7.33 -9.87
C ASP A 207 -13.36 -6.02 -10.46
N ILE A 208 -12.56 -5.29 -9.68
CA ILE A 208 -11.98 -4.03 -10.12
C ILE A 208 -10.83 -4.21 -11.13
N PHE A 209 -10.27 -5.42 -11.24
CA PHE A 209 -9.15 -5.85 -12.09
C PHE A 209 -9.58 -6.62 -13.35
N GLN A 210 -10.89 -6.87 -13.53
CA GLN A 210 -11.38 -7.43 -14.79
C GLN A 210 -11.58 -6.37 -15.87
N LYS A 211 -11.16 -6.74 -17.09
CA LYS A 211 -11.50 -6.04 -18.32
C LYS A 211 -13.00 -5.85 -18.47
N ARG A 212 -13.44 -4.61 -18.71
CA ARG A 212 -14.84 -4.34 -19.01
C ARG A 212 -15.18 -4.87 -20.41
N SER A 213 -15.95 -5.96 -20.49
CA SER A 213 -16.54 -6.40 -21.75
C SER A 213 -17.66 -5.44 -22.16
N GLY A 214 -17.50 -4.73 -23.29
CA GLY A 214 -18.57 -4.00 -23.97
C GLY A 214 -18.36 -2.50 -24.11
N GLY A 215 -17.89 -2.11 -25.30
CA GLY A 215 -17.87 -0.76 -25.85
C GLY A 215 -16.86 -0.69 -26.99
N ASP A 216 -17.33 -0.83 -28.23
CA ASP A 216 -16.53 -0.60 -29.44
C ASP A 216 -15.97 0.82 -29.43
N ASP A 217 -14.77 1.04 -28.89
CA ASP A 217 -13.97 2.25 -29.10
C ASP A 217 -12.78 1.92 -30.00
N SER A 218 -13.10 1.68 -31.27
CA SER A 218 -12.19 1.90 -32.39
C SER A 218 -12.04 3.41 -32.62
N GLY A 219 -11.33 4.07 -31.70
CA GLY A 219 -11.02 5.50 -31.78
C GLY A 219 -9.90 5.84 -30.80
N GLY A 220 -8.75 6.26 -31.30
CA GLY A 220 -7.65 6.70 -30.46
C GLY A 220 -8.08 7.82 -29.51
N GLY A 221 -7.77 7.64 -28.23
CA GLY A 221 -7.93 8.65 -27.18
C GLY A 221 -8.84 8.23 -26.03
N GLY A 222 -8.24 7.95 -24.88
CA GLY A 222 -8.91 8.02 -23.58
C GLY A 222 -9.82 6.83 -23.21
N GLY A 223 -9.33 5.60 -23.33
CA GLY A 223 -10.02 4.40 -22.86
C GLY A 223 -9.99 4.29 -21.33
N GLY A 224 -10.88 5.01 -20.65
CA GLY A 224 -11.03 4.89 -19.22
C GLY A 224 -11.84 3.64 -18.83
N GLY A 225 -11.15 2.63 -18.32
CA GLY A 225 -11.73 1.40 -17.79
C GLY A 225 -11.36 1.17 -16.33
N LEU A 226 -12.20 0.40 -15.63
CA LEU A 226 -11.79 -0.38 -14.46
C LEU A 226 -10.52 -1.16 -14.83
N LEU A 227 -9.57 -1.36 -13.91
CA LEU A 227 -8.25 -1.91 -14.21
C LEU A 227 -8.37 -3.11 -15.16
N ASP A 228 -7.88 -2.95 -16.38
CA ASP A 228 -7.77 -4.07 -17.31
C ASP A 228 -6.41 -4.73 -17.01
N THR A 229 -6.37 -5.75 -16.14
CA THR A 229 -5.11 -6.49 -15.87
C THR A 229 -4.68 -7.40 -17.01
N ASP A 230 -5.52 -7.59 -18.02
CA ASP A 230 -5.16 -8.39 -19.20
C ASP A 230 -4.22 -7.61 -20.15
N THR A 231 -3.93 -6.33 -19.88
CA THR A 231 -3.11 -5.46 -20.73
C THR A 231 -1.88 -4.91 -20.01
N SER A 232 -0.94 -5.74 -19.55
CA SER A 232 0.47 -5.39 -19.22
C SER A 232 0.75 -4.09 -18.45
N ASN A 233 -0.24 -3.51 -17.76
CA ASN A 233 -0.22 -2.13 -17.25
C ASN A 233 -0.02 -2.08 -15.74
N VAL A 234 -0.05 -3.24 -15.08
CA VAL A 234 0.18 -3.36 -13.64
C VAL A 234 1.64 -3.72 -13.40
N LEU A 235 2.34 -2.83 -12.70
CA LEU A 235 3.70 -3.08 -12.23
C LEU A 235 3.65 -3.67 -10.83
N LEU A 236 4.45 -4.71 -10.63
CA LEU A 236 4.65 -5.33 -9.33
C LEU A 236 5.86 -4.69 -8.63
N PRO A 237 5.91 -4.73 -7.29
CA PRO A 237 7.11 -4.29 -6.56
C PRO A 237 8.38 -4.96 -7.09
N GLY A 238 9.47 -4.19 -7.17
CA GLY A 238 10.77 -4.66 -7.64
C GLY A 238 11.24 -5.85 -6.81
N GLY A 239 11.39 -6.99 -7.48
CA GLY A 239 11.24 -8.32 -6.91
C GLY A 239 12.16 -8.73 -5.76
N GLY A 240 11.87 -9.93 -5.28
CA GLY A 240 12.81 -10.83 -4.63
C GLY A 240 12.94 -12.11 -5.42
#